data_AF-A0A9X3MSB2-F1
#
_entry.id   AF-A0A9X3MSB2-F1
#
_cell.length_a   1.000
_cell.length_b   1.000
_cell.length_c   1.000
_cell.angle_alpha   90.00
_cell.angle_beta   90.00
_cell.angle_gamma   90.00
#
_symmetry.space_group_name_H-M   'P 1'
#
loop_
_entity.id
_entity.type
_entity.pdbx_description
1 polymer ?
#
loop_
_entity_poly.entity_id
_entity_poly.type
_entity_poly.pdbx_seq_one_letter_code
_entity_poly.pdbx_strand_id
1 'polypeptide(L)'
;MTRRPTPALIVAILALIVATGGTAVAQGILIRSPQQLADGVVTGPKLGLSAVTSANVAQDTLNRNDIGDAAVTNRELSNPVFTAAVDGDGTVSSGQSVNVNQSLTHKIEQVGGGVIYDVGFNQDVSQCVYSATPGKTRRGGSLSPVLLSVEGRASNPNVVTVFVRDLKGSFFQPLRPSFHLLVVC
;
A
#
# COMPACT_ATOMS: atom_id res chain seq x y z
N MET A 1 -60.53 -19.26 57.16
CA MET A 1 -61.39 -19.52 55.98
C MET A 1 -60.53 -19.47 54.72
N THR A 2 -60.02 -20.60 54.25
CA THR A 2 -59.24 -20.69 53.01
C THR A 2 -60.21 -20.73 51.83
N ARG A 3 -60.42 -19.58 51.16
CA ARG A 3 -61.10 -19.57 49.86
C ARG A 3 -60.25 -20.34 48.87
N ARG A 4 -60.79 -21.43 48.33
CA ARG A 4 -60.14 -22.14 47.23
C ARG A 4 -60.17 -21.22 46.01
N PRO A 5 -59.03 -21.00 45.33
CA PRO A 5 -59.00 -20.18 44.13
C PRO A 5 -59.95 -20.78 43.09
N THR A 6 -60.73 -19.93 42.43
CA THR A 6 -61.67 -20.37 41.39
C THR A 6 -60.89 -20.80 40.14
N PRO A 7 -61.41 -21.76 39.36
CA PRO A 7 -60.76 -22.21 38.13
C PRO A 7 -60.42 -21.06 37.17
N ALA A 8 -61.29 -20.06 37.07
CA ALA A 8 -61.07 -18.87 36.25
C ALA A 8 -59.87 -18.02 36.71
N LEU A 9 -59.65 -17.89 38.03
CA LEU A 9 -58.51 -17.17 38.57
C LEU A 9 -57.20 -17.90 38.27
N ILE A 10 -57.20 -19.22 38.34
CA ILE A 10 -56.03 -20.05 37.99
C ILE A 10 -55.68 -19.86 36.52
N VAL A 11 -56.68 -19.91 35.63
CA VAL A 11 -56.48 -19.70 34.19
C VAL A 11 -55.97 -18.30 33.89
N ALA A 12 -56.52 -17.26 34.54
CA ALA A 12 -56.07 -15.88 34.36
C ALA A 12 -54.63 -15.66 34.81
N ILE A 13 -54.22 -16.26 35.94
CA ILE A 13 -52.84 -16.17 36.44
C ILE A 13 -51.87 -16.90 35.49
N LEU A 14 -52.23 -18.08 35.00
CA LEU A 14 -51.40 -18.81 34.02
C LEU A 14 -51.27 -18.02 32.71
N ALA A 15 -52.37 -17.47 32.20
CA ALA A 15 -52.35 -16.64 31.00
C ALA A 15 -51.47 -15.39 31.19
N LEU A 16 -51.53 -14.75 32.37
CA LEU A 16 -50.71 -13.59 32.69
C LEU A 16 -49.21 -13.94 32.75
N ILE A 17 -48.86 -15.08 33.35
CA ILE A 17 -47.46 -15.56 33.39
C ILE A 17 -46.93 -15.85 31.98
N VAL A 18 -47.73 -16.49 31.12
CA VAL A 18 -47.32 -16.79 29.73
C VAL A 18 -47.20 -15.50 28.90
N ALA A 19 -48.16 -14.58 29.03
CA ALA A 19 -48.15 -13.30 28.32
C ALA A 19 -46.99 -12.39 28.74
N THR A 20 -46.60 -12.41 30.01
CA THR A 20 -45.50 -11.59 30.54
C THR A 20 -44.14 -12.27 30.52
N GLY A 21 -44.09 -13.61 30.41
CA GLY A 21 -42.85 -14.37 30.37
C GLY A 21 -42.02 -14.19 29.09
N GLY A 22 -42.63 -13.72 27.99
CA GLY A 22 -41.96 -13.61 26.68
C GLY A 22 -40.70 -12.75 26.68
N THR A 23 -40.66 -11.65 27.44
CA THR A 23 -39.47 -10.78 27.53
C THR A 23 -38.37 -11.35 28.43
N ALA A 24 -38.70 -12.22 29.39
CA ALA A 24 -37.73 -12.88 30.26
C ALA A 24 -36.95 -13.98 29.52
N VAL A 25 -37.57 -14.67 28.55
CA VAL A 25 -36.89 -15.66 27.69
C VAL A 25 -35.94 -14.98 26.68
N ALA A 26 -36.17 -13.71 26.34
CA ALA A 26 -35.34 -12.96 25.41
C ALA A 26 -33.90 -12.70 25.91
N GLN A 27 -33.57 -12.99 27.18
CA GLN A 27 -32.18 -12.96 27.65
C GLN A 27 -31.25 -13.90 26.87
N GLY A 28 -31.78 -14.98 26.28
CA GLY A 28 -31.04 -15.87 25.40
C GLY A 28 -30.81 -15.34 23.98
N ILE A 29 -31.45 -14.24 23.59
CA ILE A 29 -31.37 -13.65 22.25
C ILE A 29 -30.36 -12.49 22.19
N LEU A 30 -29.97 -11.94 23.34
CA LEU A 30 -28.96 -10.87 23.39
C LEU A 30 -27.58 -11.39 22.96
N ILE A 31 -26.96 -10.70 22.00
CA ILE A 31 -25.58 -10.91 21.59
C ILE A 31 -24.67 -10.31 22.68
N ARG A 32 -24.00 -11.19 23.41
CA ARG A 32 -23.05 -10.88 24.49
C ARG A 32 -21.62 -11.25 24.11
N SER A 33 -21.43 -12.08 23.09
CA SER A 33 -20.12 -12.43 22.56
C SER A 33 -20.11 -12.49 21.03
N PRO A 34 -18.95 -12.24 20.38
CA PRO A 34 -18.82 -12.29 18.93
C PRO A 34 -19.19 -13.66 18.32
N GLN A 35 -19.04 -14.76 19.05
CA GLN A 35 -19.34 -16.12 18.58
C GLN A 35 -20.83 -16.36 18.33
N GLN A 36 -21.71 -15.47 18.81
CA GLN A 36 -23.14 -15.50 18.51
C GLN A 36 -23.46 -14.88 17.15
N LEU A 37 -22.50 -14.22 16.50
CA LEU A 37 -22.63 -13.73 15.13
C LEU A 37 -22.31 -14.87 14.17
N ALA A 38 -23.23 -15.15 13.24
CA ALA A 38 -22.94 -16.05 12.13
C ALA A 38 -21.88 -15.43 11.19
N ASP A 39 -21.13 -16.29 10.50
CA ASP A 39 -20.12 -15.85 9.54
C ASP A 39 -20.73 -14.97 8.45
N GLY A 40 -20.02 -13.90 8.07
CA GLY A 40 -20.50 -12.94 7.07
C GLY A 40 -21.66 -12.04 7.53
N VAL A 41 -22.06 -12.09 8.81
CA VAL A 41 -23.06 -11.14 9.34
C VAL A 41 -22.50 -9.71 9.38
N VAL A 42 -21.20 -9.53 9.62
CA VAL A 42 -20.52 -8.23 9.56
C VAL A 42 -19.80 -8.12 8.22
N THR A 43 -20.25 -7.20 7.37
CA THR A 43 -19.70 -6.96 6.03
C THR A 43 -19.37 -5.49 5.85
N GLY A 44 -18.51 -5.15 4.88
CA GLY A 44 -18.15 -3.76 4.56
C GLY A 44 -19.34 -2.79 4.53
N PRO A 45 -20.43 -3.06 3.76
CA PRO A 45 -21.59 -2.16 3.70
C PRO A 45 -22.38 -1.98 5.01
N LYS A 46 -22.20 -2.86 6.00
CA LYS A 46 -22.84 -2.77 7.32
C LYS A 46 -21.99 -1.98 8.31
N LEU A 47 -20.74 -1.69 7.97
CA LEU A 47 -19.85 -0.84 8.73
C LEU A 47 -19.97 0.59 8.21
N GLY A 48 -20.39 1.51 9.07
CA GLY A 48 -20.38 2.94 8.75
C GLY A 48 -18.97 3.48 8.55
N LEU A 49 -18.87 4.68 7.98
CA LEU A 49 -17.59 5.38 7.88
C LEU A 49 -16.97 5.53 9.28
N SER A 50 -15.67 5.22 9.40
CA SER A 50 -14.93 5.28 10.67
C SER A 50 -15.44 4.34 11.78
N ALA A 51 -16.30 3.36 11.47
CA ALA A 51 -16.76 2.37 12.45
C ALA A 51 -15.61 1.47 12.96
N VAL A 52 -14.56 1.31 12.16
CA VAL A 52 -13.32 0.62 12.52
C VAL A 52 -12.17 1.61 12.36
N THR A 53 -11.49 1.88 13.47
CA THR A 53 -10.29 2.72 13.55
C THR A 53 -9.10 1.88 14.03
N SER A 54 -7.90 2.45 14.04
CA SER A 54 -6.71 1.79 14.58
C SER A 54 -6.88 1.34 16.04
N ALA A 55 -7.72 2.01 16.84
CA ALA A 55 -8.02 1.61 18.21
C ALA A 55 -8.91 0.36 18.31
N ASN A 56 -9.63 0.00 17.25
CA ASN A 56 -10.49 -1.18 17.20
C ASN A 56 -9.73 -2.44 16.74
N VAL A 57 -8.55 -2.27 16.14
CA VAL A 57 -7.74 -3.36 15.60
C VAL A 57 -6.66 -3.71 16.62
N ALA A 58 -6.70 -4.94 17.14
CA ALA A 58 -5.68 -5.40 18.07
C ALA A 58 -4.32 -5.53 17.36
N GLN A 59 -3.24 -5.27 18.10
CA GLN A 59 -1.88 -5.39 17.58
C GLN A 59 -1.63 -6.80 17.00
N ASP A 60 -0.83 -6.86 15.95
CA ASP A 60 -0.40 -8.08 15.27
C ASP A 60 -1.53 -8.96 14.69
N THR A 61 -2.75 -8.45 14.56
CA THR A 61 -3.87 -9.20 13.97
C THR A 61 -3.96 -9.09 12.45
N LEU A 62 -3.44 -8.02 11.85
CA LEU A 62 -3.39 -7.84 10.40
C LEU A 62 -2.12 -8.48 9.84
N ASN A 63 -2.28 -9.41 8.91
CA ASN A 63 -1.19 -10.07 8.19
C ASN A 63 -1.27 -9.82 6.68
N ARG A 64 -0.34 -10.40 5.92
CA ARG A 64 -0.24 -10.20 4.46
C ARG A 64 -1.49 -10.61 3.68
N ASN A 65 -2.30 -11.54 4.19
CA ASN A 65 -3.52 -11.97 3.51
C ASN A 65 -4.69 -11.00 3.73
N ASP A 66 -4.62 -10.14 4.75
CA ASP A 66 -5.67 -9.18 5.08
C ASP A 66 -5.53 -7.87 4.30
N ILE A 67 -4.36 -7.64 3.70
CA ILE A 67 -4.04 -6.44 2.92
C ILE A 67 -4.09 -6.83 1.44
N GLY A 68 -5.10 -6.33 0.73
CA GLY A 68 -5.20 -6.55 -0.71
C GLY A 68 -4.06 -5.89 -1.49
N ASP A 69 -3.83 -6.36 -2.72
CA ASP A 69 -2.87 -5.75 -3.63
C ASP A 69 -3.18 -4.26 -3.82
N ALA A 70 -2.15 -3.42 -3.71
CA ALA A 70 -2.23 -1.96 -3.80
C ALA A 70 -3.18 -1.29 -2.77
N ALA A 71 -3.59 -1.98 -1.71
CA ALA A 71 -4.41 -1.38 -0.64
C ALA A 71 -3.66 -0.32 0.18
N VAL A 72 -2.33 -0.41 0.22
CA VAL A 72 -1.44 0.62 0.79
C VAL A 72 -0.62 1.21 -0.34
N THR A 73 -0.76 2.51 -0.57
CA THR A 73 0.00 3.26 -1.55
C THR A 73 0.96 4.23 -0.86
N ASN A 74 1.81 4.91 -1.63
CA ASN A 74 2.71 5.93 -1.08
C ASN A 74 1.98 7.10 -0.43
N ARG A 75 0.68 7.33 -0.73
CA ARG A 75 -0.12 8.38 -0.09
C ARG A 75 -0.38 8.08 1.40
N GLU A 76 -0.37 6.81 1.79
CA GLU A 76 -0.62 6.37 3.15
C GLU A 76 0.68 6.23 3.99
N LEU A 77 1.85 6.39 3.37
CA LEU A 77 3.15 6.30 4.04
C LEU A 77 3.62 7.69 4.49
N SER A 78 4.15 7.79 5.71
CA SER A 78 4.74 9.05 6.20
C SER A 78 5.99 9.46 5.42
N ASN A 79 6.77 8.47 4.96
CA ASN A 79 7.97 8.65 4.16
C ASN A 79 7.80 7.83 2.86
N PRO A 80 7.25 8.42 1.79
CA PRO A 80 6.98 7.70 0.56
C PRO A 80 8.27 7.34 -0.19
N VAL A 81 8.30 6.11 -0.70
CA VAL A 81 9.43 5.59 -1.46
C VAL A 81 9.05 5.44 -2.92
N PHE A 82 9.79 6.10 -3.81
CA PHE A 82 9.64 5.96 -5.25
C PHE A 82 10.80 5.13 -5.81
N THR A 83 10.49 4.33 -6.81
CA THR A 83 11.48 3.49 -7.49
C THR A 83 11.40 3.69 -8.99
N ALA A 84 12.55 3.72 -9.64
CA ALA A 84 12.62 3.73 -11.09
C ALA A 84 13.67 2.72 -11.56
N ALA A 85 13.24 1.79 -12.40
CA ALA A 85 14.10 0.83 -13.06
C ALA A 85 14.29 1.28 -14.51
N VAL A 86 15.46 1.85 -14.81
CA VAL A 86 15.77 2.50 -16.09
C VAL A 86 16.73 1.63 -16.90
N ASP A 87 16.37 1.36 -18.15
CA ASP A 87 17.18 0.57 -19.06
C ASP A 87 18.22 1.44 -19.79
N GLY A 88 19.19 0.81 -20.45
CA GLY A 88 20.30 1.50 -21.09
C GLY A 88 19.90 2.40 -22.27
N ASP A 89 18.68 2.28 -22.77
CA ASP A 89 18.07 3.17 -23.77
C ASP A 89 17.26 4.33 -23.15
N GLY A 90 17.11 4.39 -21.83
CA GLY A 90 16.33 5.40 -21.11
C GLY A 90 14.87 5.01 -20.88
N THR A 91 14.44 3.82 -21.31
CA THR A 91 13.08 3.34 -21.04
C THR A 91 12.92 2.84 -19.60
N VAL A 92 11.68 2.88 -19.09
CA VAL A 92 11.34 2.51 -17.71
C VAL A 92 10.65 1.15 -17.68
N SER A 93 11.07 0.27 -16.77
CA SER A 93 10.38 -0.98 -16.48
C SER A 93 9.22 -0.73 -15.51
N SER A 94 7.99 -0.69 -16.01
CA SER A 94 6.79 -0.39 -15.22
C SER A 94 6.54 -1.38 -14.08
N GLY A 95 6.86 -2.66 -14.26
CA GLY A 95 6.71 -3.69 -13.23
C GLY A 95 7.68 -3.57 -12.05
N GLN A 96 8.65 -2.65 -12.14
CA GLN A 96 9.67 -2.43 -11.10
C GLN A 96 9.74 -0.96 -10.65
N SER A 97 8.87 -0.11 -11.20
CA SER A 97 8.91 1.33 -10.98
C SER A 97 7.61 1.81 -10.35
N VAL A 98 7.72 2.72 -9.40
CA VAL A 98 6.60 3.32 -8.67
C VAL A 98 6.66 4.84 -8.83
N ASN A 99 5.54 5.44 -9.24
CA ASN A 99 5.37 6.89 -9.40
C ASN A 99 6.29 7.56 -10.45
N VAL A 100 6.76 6.82 -11.45
CA VAL A 100 7.59 7.38 -12.53
C VAL A 100 6.74 8.07 -13.59
N ASN A 101 7.21 9.22 -14.08
CA ASN A 101 6.69 9.91 -15.25
C ASN A 101 7.58 9.60 -16.46
N GLN A 102 7.11 8.72 -17.33
CA GLN A 102 7.86 8.27 -18.52
C GLN A 102 8.06 9.40 -19.54
N SER A 103 7.15 10.38 -19.62
CA SER A 103 7.28 11.53 -20.52
C SER A 103 8.38 12.51 -20.10
N LEU A 104 8.87 12.41 -18.86
CA LEU A 104 9.98 13.19 -18.33
C LEU A 104 11.26 12.35 -18.17
N THR A 105 11.20 11.05 -18.50
CA THR A 105 12.32 10.13 -18.32
C THR A 105 13.00 9.89 -19.67
N HIS A 106 14.24 10.35 -19.84
CA HIS A 106 14.93 10.27 -21.12
C HIS A 106 16.43 10.07 -20.94
N LYS A 107 17.03 9.37 -21.90
CA LYS A 107 18.48 9.26 -22.03
C LYS A 107 19.01 10.49 -22.75
N ILE A 108 20.00 11.16 -22.15
CA ILE A 108 20.78 12.23 -22.75
C ILE A 108 22.19 11.69 -23.01
N GLU A 109 22.48 11.40 -24.27
CA GLU A 109 23.81 10.93 -24.66
C GLU A 109 24.81 12.07 -24.49
N GLN A 110 25.83 11.87 -23.66
CA GLN A 110 26.84 12.88 -23.40
C GLN A 110 28.10 12.66 -24.24
N VAL A 111 28.73 13.76 -24.64
CA VAL A 111 30.07 13.78 -25.25
C VAL A 111 31.10 13.65 -24.14
N GLY A 112 32.01 12.66 -24.21
CA GLY A 112 33.08 12.48 -23.21
C GLY A 112 33.06 11.17 -22.40
N GLY A 113 32.40 10.11 -22.89
CA GLY A 113 32.50 8.76 -22.30
C GLY A 113 31.53 8.48 -21.13
N GLY A 114 30.54 9.35 -20.92
CA GLY A 114 29.46 9.17 -19.95
C GLY A 114 28.08 9.33 -20.58
N VAL A 115 27.04 8.96 -19.83
CA VAL A 115 25.64 9.13 -20.24
C VAL A 115 24.87 9.75 -19.09
N ILE A 116 23.97 10.68 -19.40
CA ILE A 116 23.06 11.27 -18.43
C ILE A 116 21.68 10.64 -18.65
N TYR A 117 20.99 10.35 -17.56
CA TYR A 117 19.60 9.93 -17.57
C TYR A 117 18.80 10.89 -16.72
N ASP A 118 17.70 11.36 -17.30
CA ASP A 118 16.70 12.09 -16.56
C ASP A 118 15.64 11.11 -16.15
N VAL A 119 15.31 11.08 -14.87
CA VAL A 119 14.25 10.22 -14.33
C VAL A 119 13.19 11.13 -13.73
N GLY A 120 12.03 11.13 -14.36
CA GLY A 120 10.91 11.95 -13.94
C GLY A 120 9.97 11.21 -13.00
N PHE A 121 9.38 11.93 -12.06
CA PHE A 121 8.37 11.45 -11.12
C PHE A 121 7.05 12.22 -11.31
N ASN A 122 5.94 11.68 -10.83
CA ASN A 122 4.63 12.35 -10.91
C ASN A 122 4.42 13.39 -9.80
N GLN A 123 5.45 13.68 -9.02
CA GLN A 123 5.43 14.65 -7.92
C GLN A 123 6.79 15.30 -7.72
N ASP A 124 6.81 16.36 -6.91
CA ASP A 124 8.03 17.01 -6.44
C ASP A 124 8.86 16.02 -5.61
N VAL A 125 10.11 15.84 -6.01
CA VAL A 125 11.09 15.01 -5.30
C VAL A 125 12.34 15.81 -4.93
N SER A 126 12.33 17.14 -5.05
CA SER A 126 13.51 18.01 -4.90
C SER A 126 14.12 18.02 -3.48
N GLN A 127 13.34 17.63 -2.47
CA GLN A 127 13.77 17.58 -1.06
C GLN A 127 14.04 16.15 -0.57
N CYS A 128 14.15 15.20 -1.49
CA CYS A 128 14.26 13.78 -1.16
C CYS A 128 15.70 13.26 -1.26
N VAL A 129 15.95 12.12 -0.63
CA VAL A 129 17.24 11.41 -0.75
C VAL A 129 17.20 10.50 -1.96
N TYR A 130 18.27 10.52 -2.76
CA TYR A 130 18.39 9.71 -3.98
C TYR A 130 19.53 8.70 -3.86
N SER A 131 19.32 7.49 -4.38
CA SER A 131 20.38 6.49 -4.52
C SER A 131 20.16 5.66 -5.77
N ALA A 132 21.17 5.58 -6.65
CA ALA A 132 21.12 4.74 -7.82
C ALA A 132 22.16 3.63 -7.76
N THR A 133 21.78 2.44 -8.20
CA THR A 133 22.65 1.27 -8.24
C THR A 133 22.57 0.60 -9.60
N PRO A 134 23.68 0.07 -10.16
CA PRO A 134 23.61 -0.75 -11.36
C PRO A 134 22.74 -1.98 -11.09
N GLY A 135 21.81 -2.28 -11.98
CA GLY A 135 20.87 -3.38 -11.78
C GLY A 135 20.11 -3.70 -13.05
N LYS A 136 19.56 -4.91 -13.14
CA LYS A 136 18.84 -5.36 -14.35
C LYS A 136 17.38 -4.96 -14.29
N THR A 137 16.84 -4.44 -15.38
CA THR A 137 15.41 -4.14 -15.58
C THR A 137 14.62 -5.35 -16.07
N ARG A 138 15.30 -6.39 -16.60
CA ARG A 138 14.72 -7.58 -17.21
C ARG A 138 15.61 -8.80 -17.04
N ARG A 139 15.02 -10.00 -17.16
CA ARG A 139 15.77 -11.27 -17.17
C ARG A 139 16.70 -11.32 -18.39
N GLY A 140 18.02 -11.37 -18.16
CA GLY A 140 19.03 -11.37 -19.23
C GLY A 140 19.71 -10.03 -19.51
N GLY A 141 19.41 -8.96 -18.75
CA GLY A 141 20.10 -7.68 -18.90
C GLY A 141 21.62 -7.76 -18.66
N SER A 142 22.38 -6.89 -19.31
CA SER A 142 23.82 -6.74 -19.11
C SER A 142 24.09 -5.83 -17.91
N LEU A 143 24.97 -6.26 -17.01
CA LEU A 143 25.48 -5.39 -15.94
C LEU A 143 26.87 -4.93 -16.33
N SER A 144 27.01 -3.63 -16.54
CA SER A 144 28.30 -2.99 -16.76
C SER A 144 28.79 -2.39 -15.44
N PRO A 145 30.07 -2.57 -15.08
CA PRO A 145 30.64 -1.89 -13.91
C PRO A 145 30.71 -0.39 -14.22
N VAL A 146 29.83 0.38 -13.60
CA VAL A 146 29.71 1.82 -13.80
C VAL A 146 29.69 2.56 -12.48
N LEU A 147 30.15 3.81 -12.49
CA LEU A 147 29.89 4.76 -11.42
C LEU A 147 28.61 5.52 -11.74
N LEU A 148 27.71 5.62 -10.76
CA LEU A 148 26.53 6.46 -10.85
C LEU A 148 26.68 7.61 -9.86
N SER A 149 26.42 8.82 -10.34
CA SER A 149 26.22 10.01 -9.53
C SER A 149 24.78 10.47 -9.71
N VAL A 150 24.10 10.80 -8.62
CA VAL A 150 22.69 11.16 -8.65
C VAL A 150 22.52 12.55 -8.07
N GLU A 151 21.71 13.37 -8.74
CA GLU A 151 21.45 14.75 -8.34
C GLU A 151 20.01 15.14 -8.64
N GLY A 152 19.38 15.91 -7.74
CA GLY A 152 18.10 16.54 -8.04
C GLY A 152 18.25 17.61 -9.13
N ARG A 153 17.20 17.85 -9.91
CA ARG A 153 17.26 18.87 -10.97
C ARG A 153 16.70 20.21 -10.51
N ALA A 154 17.55 21.24 -10.47
CA ALA A 154 17.14 22.60 -10.10
C ALA A 154 16.06 23.20 -11.03
N SER A 155 16.07 22.88 -12.33
CA SER A 155 15.10 23.42 -13.29
C SER A 155 13.74 22.72 -13.27
N ASN A 156 13.64 21.54 -12.66
CA ASN A 156 12.40 20.78 -12.57
C ASN A 156 12.42 19.89 -11.32
N PRO A 157 11.61 20.21 -10.29
CA PRO A 157 11.62 19.51 -9.01
C PRO A 157 11.16 18.04 -9.11
N ASN A 158 10.53 17.66 -10.22
CA ASN A 158 10.04 16.31 -10.44
C ASN A 158 11.08 15.41 -11.13
N VAL A 159 12.29 15.91 -11.40
CA VAL A 159 13.32 15.18 -12.16
C VAL A 159 14.56 14.97 -11.32
N VAL A 160 15.06 13.74 -11.33
CA VAL A 160 16.36 13.35 -10.79
C VAL A 160 17.26 13.02 -11.96
N THR A 161 18.47 13.58 -11.96
CA THR A 161 19.49 13.36 -12.97
C THR A 161 20.46 12.30 -12.47
N VAL A 162 20.68 11.26 -13.27
CA VAL A 162 21.64 10.19 -12.99
C VAL A 162 22.74 10.25 -14.04
N PHE A 163 23.94 10.61 -13.60
CA PHE A 163 25.13 10.59 -14.43
C PHE A 163 25.83 9.25 -14.30
N VAL A 164 26.10 8.61 -15.42
CA VAL A 164 26.73 7.29 -15.48
C VAL A 164 28.06 7.36 -16.22
N ARG A 165 29.10 6.83 -15.59
CA ARG A 165 30.47 6.77 -16.11
C ARG A 165 30.97 5.34 -16.16
N ASP A 166 31.64 5.00 -17.25
CA ASP A 166 32.35 3.73 -17.35
C ASP A 166 33.63 3.76 -16.50
N LEU A 167 33.87 2.69 -15.75
CA LEU A 167 35.12 2.47 -15.01
C LEU A 167 36.27 1.99 -15.89
N LYS A 168 35.97 1.47 -17.10
CA LYS A 168 36.99 0.95 -18.03
C LYS A 168 37.60 2.02 -18.94
N GLY A 169 37.12 3.26 -18.89
CA GLY A 169 37.65 4.37 -19.71
C GLY A 169 37.42 4.20 -21.21
N SER A 170 36.50 3.32 -21.62
CA SER A 170 36.22 3.02 -23.03
C SER A 170 35.53 4.22 -23.69
N PHE A 171 36.28 5.05 -24.43
CA PHE A 171 35.72 6.20 -25.15
C PHE A 171 34.86 5.81 -26.38
N PHE A 172 34.94 4.55 -26.83
CA PHE A 172 34.48 4.13 -28.16
C PHE A 172 33.33 3.11 -28.16
N GLN A 173 32.74 2.78 -27.01
CA GLN A 173 31.54 1.94 -26.96
C GLN A 173 30.36 2.71 -26.35
N PRO A 174 29.15 2.64 -26.93
CA PRO A 174 27.99 3.31 -26.34
C PRO A 174 27.65 2.66 -25.01
N LEU A 175 27.86 3.39 -23.92
CA LEU A 175 27.47 2.95 -22.58
C LEU A 175 25.94 2.84 -22.55
N ARG A 176 25.42 1.64 -22.30
CA ARG A 176 23.98 1.38 -22.10
C ARG A 176 23.76 0.61 -20.79
N PRO A 177 24.10 1.19 -19.63
CA PRO A 177 23.91 0.54 -18.34
C PRO A 177 22.45 0.68 -17.92
N SER A 178 21.88 -0.41 -17.41
CA SER A 178 20.62 -0.37 -16.68
C SER A 178 20.88 -0.14 -15.20
N PHE A 179 19.96 0.57 -14.53
CA PHE A 179 20.09 0.89 -13.12
C PHE A 179 18.72 0.95 -12.43
N HIS A 180 18.76 0.87 -11.11
CA HIS A 180 17.61 1.15 -10.24
C HIS A 180 17.91 2.41 -9.45
N LEU A 181 16.96 3.34 -9.46
CA LEU A 181 16.96 4.56 -8.68
C LEU A 181 15.91 4.44 -7.58
N LEU A 182 16.34 4.65 -6.34
CA LEU A 182 15.51 4.80 -5.16
C LEU A 182 15.43 6.29 -4.79
N VAL A 183 14.22 6.76 -4.51
CA VAL A 183 13.96 8.10 -3.99
C VAL A 183 13.14 7.97 -2.71
N VAL A 184 13.66 8.50 -1.61
CA VAL A 184 12.98 8.47 -0.31
C VAL A 184 12.73 9.90 0.12
N CYS A 185 11.44 10.23 0.18
CA CYS A 185 10.91 11.37 0.90
C CYS A 185 10.22 10.83 2.17
#